data_AF-A0A3B8YW63-F1
#
_entry.id   AF-A0A3B8YW63-F1
#
_cell.length_a   1.000
_cell.length_b   1.000
_cell.length_c   1.000
_cell.angle_alpha   90.00
_cell.angle_beta   90.00
_cell.angle_gamma   90.00
#
_symmetry.space_group_name_H-M   'P 1'
#
loop_
_entity.id
_entity.type
_entity.pdbx_description
1 polymer ?
#
loop_
_entity_poly.entity_id
_entity_poly.type
_entity_poly.pdbx_seq_one_letter_code
_entity_poly.pdbx_strand_id
1 'polypeptide(L)' 'MYNKSLHLVLEDGTVFQGKSFGYEAPVAGEVVFSTGMVGYTESLSDPSYLGQILTLTYPLIGNYGVPKDESHQGISTF' A
#
# COMPACT_ATOMS: atom_id res chain seq x y z
N MET A 1 10.31 -6.71 15.18
CA MET A 1 9.12 -5.90 15.55
C MET A 1 9.25 -4.54 14.89
N TYR A 2 8.21 -4.05 14.23
CA TYR A 2 8.17 -2.74 13.57
C TYR A 2 8.26 -1.62 14.62
N ASN A 3 9.47 -1.10 14.85
CA ASN A 3 9.74 -0.15 15.94
C ASN A 3 10.07 1.27 15.46
N LYS A 4 10.01 1.49 14.14
CA LYS A 4 10.27 2.79 13.52
C LYS A 4 8.97 3.56 13.38
N SER A 5 8.91 4.77 13.94
CA SER A 5 7.75 5.65 13.84
C SER A 5 7.66 6.28 12.45
N LEU A 6 6.43 6.50 11.99
CA LEU A 6 6.06 7.06 10.69
C LEU A 6 4.91 8.05 10.93
N HIS A 7 4.85 9.11 10.14
CA HIS A 7 3.73 10.04 10.10
C HIS A 7 3.23 10.19 8.67
N LEU A 8 1.91 10.09 8.45
CA LEU A 8 1.23 10.55 7.25
C LEU A 8 0.69 11.95 7.55
N VAL A 9 1.19 12.95 6.82
CA VAL A 9 0.80 14.36 6.98
C VAL A 9 -0.01 14.77 5.77
N LEU A 10 -1.24 15.24 5.99
CA LEU A 10 -2.12 15.74 4.94
C LEU A 10 -1.94 17.25 4.73
N GLU A 11 -2.37 17.75 3.58
CA GLU A 11 -2.24 19.17 3.22
C GLU A 11 -2.97 20.12 4.19
N ASP A 12 -4.04 19.64 4.82
CA ASP A 12 -4.84 20.38 5.80
C ASP A 12 -4.20 20.46 7.20
N GLY A 13 -3.02 19.84 7.37
CA GLY A 13 -2.29 19.74 8.63
C GLY A 13 -2.71 18.56 9.50
N THR A 14 -3.63 17.69 9.06
CA THR A 14 -3.97 16.45 9.76
C THR A 14 -2.76 15.50 9.76
N VAL A 15 -2.46 14.92 10.91
CA VAL A 15 -1.33 13.99 11.09
C VAL A 15 -1.80 12.66 11.63
N PHE A 16 -1.47 11.58 10.91
CA PHE A 16 -1.68 10.20 11.36
C PHE A 16 -0.35 9.57 11.73
N GLN A 17 -0.20 9.16 12.99
CA GLN A 17 0.98 8.45 13.47
C GLN A 17 0.82 6.94 13.24
N GLY A 18 1.89 6.30 12.78
CA GLY A 18 1.94 4.86 12.52
C GLY A 18 3.31 4.24 12.77
N LYS A 19 3.41 2.97 12.40
CA LYS A 19 4.65 2.18 12.46
C LYS A 19 5.06 1.83 11.03
N SER A 20 6.32 2.09 10.70
CA SER A 20 6.86 1.72 9.39
C SER A 20 7.12 0.21 9.32
N PHE A 21 6.71 -0.39 8.21
CA PHE A 21 6.91 -1.81 7.91
C PHE A 21 7.53 -2.07 6.52
N GLY A 22 7.62 -1.04 5.68
CA GLY A 22 8.08 -1.14 4.30
C GLY A 22 9.38 -0.37 4.07
N TYR A 23 9.48 0.27 2.91
CA TYR A 23 10.67 1.02 2.50
C TYR A 23 10.98 2.20 3.44
N GLU A 24 12.27 2.47 3.66
CA GLU A 24 12.74 3.44 4.65
C GLU A 24 13.07 4.82 4.06
N ALA A 25 12.18 5.36 3.23
CA ALA A 25 12.30 6.74 2.74
C ALA A 25 10.92 7.42 2.70
N PRO A 26 10.86 8.74 2.89
CA PRO A 26 9.62 9.48 2.72
C PRO A 26 9.23 9.55 1.24
N VAL A 27 7.92 9.55 0.99
CA VAL A 27 7.32 9.76 -0.32
C VAL A 27 6.14 10.71 -0.17
N ALA A 28 5.83 11.47 -1.23
CA ALA A 28 4.67 12.33 -1.32
C ALA A 28 3.79 11.90 -2.49
N GLY A 29 2.49 12.10 -2.38
CA GLY A 29 1.51 11.71 -3.38
C GLY A 29 0.10 12.07 -2.97
N GLU A 30 -0.86 11.87 -3.87
CA GLU A 30 -2.28 12.03 -3.58
C GLU A 30 -2.75 10.90 -2.65
N VAL A 31 -3.38 11.25 -1.53
CA VAL A 31 -3.95 10.24 -0.62
C VAL A 31 -5.32 9.83 -1.12
N VAL A 32 -5.46 8.55 -1.47
CA VAL A 32 -6.73 7.96 -1.93
C VAL A 32 -7.14 6.81 -1.02
N PHE A 33 -8.41 6.40 -1.08
CA PHE A 33 -8.86 5.21 -0.37
C PHE A 33 -9.59 4.23 -1.29
N SER A 34 -9.44 2.93 -1.00
CA SER A 34 -10.15 1.85 -1.69
C SER A 34 -10.97 1.03 -0.70
N THR A 35 -12.20 0.72 -1.11
CA THR A 35 -13.17 -0.09 -0.36
C THR A 35 -13.02 -1.60 -0.61
N GLY A 36 -12.03 -2.00 -1.41
CA GLY A 36 -11.70 -3.40 -1.65
C GLY A 36 -11.31 -4.12 -0.36
N MET A 37 -11.96 -5.25 -0.08
CA MET A 37 -11.67 -6.07 1.10
C MET A 37 -10.60 -7.14 0.84
N VAL A 38 -10.33 -7.44 -0.43
CA VAL A 38 -9.40 -8.46 -0.91
C VAL A 38 -8.59 -7.89 -2.09
N GLY A 39 -7.55 -8.60 -2.51
CA GLY A 39 -6.77 -8.20 -3.70
C GLY A 39 -5.85 -7.00 -3.48
N TYR A 40 -5.25 -6.88 -2.29
CA TYR A 40 -4.32 -5.78 -1.98
C TYR A 40 -3.05 -5.84 -2.83
N THR A 41 -2.63 -7.03 -3.28
CA THR A 41 -1.46 -7.22 -4.15
C THR A 41 -1.71 -6.62 -5.52
N GLU A 42 -2.85 -6.92 -6.10
CA GLU A 42 -3.31 -6.46 -7.40
C GLU A 42 -3.52 -4.95 -7.35
N SER A 43 -4.15 -4.44 -6.29
CA SER A 43 -4.31 -3.00 -6.06
C SER A 43 -2.97 -2.27 -5.95
N LEU A 44 -1.97 -2.83 -5.26
CA LEU A 44 -0.64 -2.21 -5.16
C LEU A 44 0.17 -2.27 -6.47
N SER A 45 -0.15 -3.20 -7.36
CA SER A 45 0.50 -3.35 -8.67
C SER A 45 -0.22 -2.64 -9.81
N ASP A 46 -1.43 -2.12 -9.59
CA ASP A 46 -2.23 -1.47 -10.61
C ASP A 46 -1.60 -0.11 -11.00
N PRO A 47 -1.25 0.10 -12.29
CA PRO A 47 -0.67 1.35 -12.77
C PRO A 47 -1.53 2.60 -12.51
N SER A 48 -2.83 2.44 -12.26
CA SER A 48 -3.76 3.53 -11.97
C SER A 48 -3.43 4.26 -10.65
N TYR A 49 -2.71 3.61 -9.72
CA TYR A 49 -2.29 4.22 -8.44
C TYR A 49 -0.90 4.88 -8.50
N LEU A 50 -0.31 5.05 -9.69
CA LEU A 50 0.99 5.71 -9.82
C LEU A 50 0.95 7.13 -9.21
N GLY A 51 1.89 7.39 -8.30
CA GLY A 51 1.98 8.69 -7.59
C GLY A 51 0.97 8.89 -6.46
N GLN A 52 0.23 7.85 -6.10
CA GLN A 52 -0.77 7.90 -5.03
C GLN A 52 -0.32 7.14 -3.78
N ILE A 53 -0.85 7.55 -2.63
CA ILE A 53 -0.74 6.88 -1.35
C ILE A 53 -2.08 6.19 -1.08
N LEU A 54 -2.11 4.87 -1.31
CA LEU A 54 -3.32 4.06 -1.19
C LEU A 54 -3.64 3.70 0.26
N THR A 55 -4.84 4.10 0.72
CA THR A 55 -5.41 3.72 2.02
C THR A 55 -6.46 2.64 1.83
N LEU A 56 -6.23 1.45 2.40
CA LEU A 56 -7.20 0.37 2.35
C LEU A 56 -8.16 0.49 3.53
N THR A 57 -9.48 0.46 3.28
CA THR A 57 -10.46 0.54 4.37
C THR A 57 -10.59 -0.78 5.15
N TYR A 58 -10.16 -1.90 4.56
CA TYR A 58 -10.15 -3.19 5.24
C TYR A 58 -8.97 -3.27 6.23
N PRO A 59 -9.20 -3.59 7.52
CA PRO A 59 -8.19 -3.41 8.56
C PRO A 59 -7.07 -4.48 8.56
N LEU A 60 -7.33 -5.65 7.97
CA LEU A 60 -6.40 -6.78 8.01
C LEU A 60 -5.75 -6.98 6.63
N ILE A 61 -4.62 -6.31 6.42
CA ILE A 61 -3.85 -6.39 5.18
C ILE A 61 -2.63 -7.28 5.36
N GLY A 62 -2.30 -8.09 4.36
CA GLY A 62 -1.16 -9.00 4.40
C GLY A 62 -1.48 -10.43 4.85
N ASN A 63 -2.76 -10.78 5.05
CA ASN A 63 -3.18 -12.09 5.58
C ASN A 63 -2.64 -13.30 4.77
N TYR A 64 -2.41 -13.11 3.46
CA TYR A 64 -1.95 -14.16 2.54
C TYR A 64 -0.53 -13.94 2.02
N GLY A 65 0.20 -12.95 2.55
CA GLY A 65 1.52 -12.56 2.05
C GLY A 65 1.47 -11.96 0.64
N VAL A 66 2.58 -12.05 -0.10
CA VAL A 66 2.66 -11.61 -1.50
C VAL A 66 2.92 -12.85 -2.35
N PRO A 67 2.18 -13.06 -3.44
CA PRO A 67 2.47 -14.13 -4.36
C PRO A 67 3.87 -13.99 -4.98
N LYS A 68 4.41 -15.09 -5.51
CA LYS A 68 5.69 -15.03 -6.24
C LYS A 68 5.50 -14.22 -7.52
N ASP A 69 6.55 -13.55 -7.97
CA ASP A 69 6.52 -12.89 -9.27
C ASP A 69 6.78 -13.94 -10.37
N GLU A 70 5.75 -14.71 -10.71
CA GLU A 70 5.79 -15.75 -11.73
C GLU A 70 4.84 -15.40 -12.88
N SER A 71 5.38 -15.34 -14.11
CA SER A 71 4.60 -15.12 -15.32
C SER A 71 4.62 -16.35 -16.23
N HIS A 72 3.46 -16.67 -16.82
CA HIS A 72 3.34 -17.68 -17.86
C HIS A 72 2.95 -17.00 -19.16
N GLN A 73 3.79 -17.11 -20.20
CA GLN A 73 3.57 -16.47 -21.52
C GLN A 73 3.40 -14.94 -21.45
N GLY A 74 4.11 -14.27 -20.54
CA GLY A 74 4.04 -12.82 -20.36
C GLY A 74 2.78 -12.34 -19.62
N ILE A 75 1.95 -13.27 -19.17
CA ILE A 75 0.77 -13.02 -18.34
C ILE A 75 1.18 -13.34 -16.90
N SER A 76 0.91 -12.43 -15.97
CA SER A 76 1.04 -12.73 -14.54
C SER A 76 0.21 -13.97 -14.20
N THR A 77 0.77 -14.88 -13.41
CA THR A 77 0.02 -16.06 -12.89
C THR A 77 -0.88 -15.67 -11.70
N PHE A 78 -0.87 -14.38 -11.36
CA PHE A 78 -1.68 -13.70 -10.35
C PHE A 78 -2.53 -12.63 -11.01
#